data_AF-A0A954YYK6-F1
#
_entry.id   AF-A0A954YYK6-F1
#
_cell.length_a   1.000
_cell.length_b   1.000
_cell.length_c   1.000
_cell.angle_alpha   90.00
_cell.angle_beta   90.00
_cell.angle_gamma   90.00
#
_symmetry.space_group_name_H-M   'P 1'
#
loop_
_entity.id
_entity.type
_entity.pdbx_description
1 polymer ?
#
loop_
_entity_poly.entity_id
_entity_poly.type
_entity_poly.pdbx_seq_one_letter_code
_entity_poly.pdbx_strand_id
1 'polypeptide(L)'
;MKHRPATPIDIPFLHTLYSDEEAAPYLGFEPTTLSEFATIFAELDAGGALMIVEMRGEPVATYQTRRYRHRLSHVAYIGGLVISREARGRGVAKRVIRDVLASLRASGARRIELMVAADNTRAIALFRRCGFIIEGRLRDYFSRQSTGATHDEYVMAMTPTGAFDASPTQRVSVESAPHYNWGANCDGWRLVQSADLSVIQERMPPGAEETRHAHYISRQFFFVLDGSLSIEMNGATHSLTRHEGLEIPPSIPHQVRNTSNADAHFVVVSQPPGQGDRDQGEMTSLSTRPLVPESPDSLDERT
;
A
#
# COMPACT_ATOMS: atom_id res chain seq x y z
N MET A 1 -7.14 8.38 -1.41
CA MET A 1 -7.61 8.18 -2.80
C MET A 1 -9.08 7.87 -2.72
N LYS A 2 -9.86 8.25 -3.72
CA LYS A 2 -11.28 7.91 -3.79
C LYS A 2 -11.47 6.80 -4.82
N HIS A 3 -12.24 5.78 -4.47
CA HIS A 3 -12.55 4.66 -5.34
C HIS A 3 -14.06 4.72 -5.63
N ARG A 4 -14.45 4.74 -6.90
CA ARG A 4 -15.86 4.76 -7.29
C ARG A 4 -16.12 3.84 -8.48
N PRO A 5 -17.36 3.35 -8.66
CA PRO A 5 -17.73 2.67 -9.89
C PRO A 5 -17.45 3.56 -11.12
N ALA A 6 -17.05 2.92 -12.21
CA ALA A 6 -16.98 3.55 -13.51
C ALA A 6 -18.39 3.86 -14.02
N THR A 7 -18.50 4.90 -14.84
CA THR A 7 -19.72 5.29 -15.53
C THR A 7 -19.39 5.56 -17.00
N PRO A 8 -20.40 5.73 -17.88
CA PRO A 8 -20.13 6.04 -19.29
C PRO A 8 -19.28 7.30 -19.51
N ILE A 9 -19.24 8.25 -18.56
CA ILE A 9 -18.39 9.44 -18.66
C ILE A 9 -16.89 9.10 -18.61
N ASP A 10 -16.53 7.95 -18.04
CA ASP A 10 -15.14 7.52 -17.87
C ASP A 10 -14.60 6.78 -19.11
N ILE A 11 -15.43 6.51 -20.12
CA ILE A 11 -15.06 5.78 -21.34
C ILE A 11 -13.79 6.38 -22.01
N PRO A 12 -13.65 7.70 -22.22
CA PRO A 12 -12.44 8.28 -22.83
C PRO A 12 -11.17 8.02 -22.00
N PHE A 13 -11.28 8.11 -20.67
CA PHE A 13 -10.16 7.83 -19.77
C PHE A 13 -9.79 6.35 -19.79
N LEU A 14 -10.78 5.46 -19.71
CA LEU A 14 -10.57 4.02 -19.78
C LEU A 14 -9.96 3.60 -21.11
N HIS A 15 -10.45 4.15 -22.23
CA HIS A 15 -9.87 3.92 -23.55
C HIS A 15 -8.39 4.35 -23.61
N THR A 16 -8.05 5.50 -23.01
CA THR A 16 -6.66 5.95 -22.90
C THR A 16 -5.79 4.96 -22.12
N LEU A 17 -6.28 4.43 -20.99
CA LEU A 17 -5.55 3.44 -20.21
C LEU A 17 -5.38 2.11 -20.94
N TYR A 18 -6.43 1.64 -21.63
CA TYR A 18 -6.45 0.35 -22.30
C TYR A 18 -5.71 0.37 -23.65
N SER A 19 -5.51 1.56 -24.22
CA SER A 19 -4.71 1.75 -25.44
C SER A 19 -3.23 2.07 -25.17
N ASP A 20 -2.81 2.16 -23.90
CA ASP A 20 -1.41 2.44 -23.55
C ASP A 20 -0.51 1.26 -23.93
N GLU A 21 0.53 1.52 -24.72
CA GLU A 21 1.43 0.48 -25.26
C GLU A 21 2.11 -0.39 -24.20
N GLU A 22 2.34 0.13 -22.98
CA GLU A 22 2.93 -0.66 -21.88
C GLU A 22 1.89 -1.51 -21.13
N ALA A 23 0.61 -1.15 -21.20
CA ALA A 23 -0.47 -1.83 -20.49
C ALA A 23 -1.22 -2.82 -21.39
N ALA A 24 -1.53 -2.41 -22.62
CA ALA A 24 -2.31 -3.15 -23.60
C ALA A 24 -1.87 -4.61 -23.80
N PRO A 25 -0.55 -4.95 -23.86
CA PRO A 25 -0.11 -6.34 -24.04
C PRO A 25 -0.51 -7.30 -22.89
N TYR A 26 -1.01 -6.76 -21.78
CA TYR A 26 -1.40 -7.48 -20.58
C TYR A 26 -2.90 -7.36 -20.27
N LEU A 27 -3.68 -6.77 -21.16
CA LEU A 27 -5.13 -6.65 -21.04
C LEU A 27 -5.82 -7.68 -21.94
N GLY A 28 -7.07 -8.01 -21.61
CA GLY A 28 -7.84 -9.01 -22.35
C GLY A 28 -8.37 -8.55 -23.71
N PHE A 29 -8.02 -7.34 -24.14
CA PHE A 29 -8.51 -6.73 -25.38
C PHE A 29 -7.35 -6.07 -26.11
N GLU A 30 -7.37 -6.17 -27.43
CA GLU A 30 -6.47 -5.41 -28.27
C GLU A 30 -6.88 -3.92 -28.27
N PRO A 31 -5.92 -2.98 -28.39
CA PRO A 31 -6.23 -1.59 -28.62
C PRO A 31 -7.17 -1.41 -29.81
N THR A 32 -8.18 -0.57 -29.63
CA THR A 32 -9.28 -0.40 -30.58
C THR A 32 -9.67 1.07 -30.64
N THR A 33 -10.56 1.47 -31.54
CA THR A 33 -11.03 2.86 -31.59
C THR A 33 -11.89 3.20 -30.37
N LEU A 34 -12.03 4.49 -30.05
CA LEU A 34 -12.89 4.92 -28.93
C LEU A 34 -14.36 4.46 -29.12
N SER A 35 -14.85 4.48 -30.35
CA SER A 35 -16.21 4.04 -30.68
C SER A 35 -16.38 2.54 -30.44
N GLU A 36 -15.42 1.72 -30.84
CA GLU A 36 -15.44 0.28 -30.59
C GLU A 36 -15.27 -0.01 -29.08
N PHE A 37 -14.37 0.71 -28.40
CA PHE A 37 -14.19 0.58 -26.96
C PHE A 37 -15.47 0.88 -26.17
N ALA A 38 -16.25 1.88 -26.61
CA ALA A 38 -17.53 2.21 -25.99
C ALA A 38 -18.53 1.04 -26.07
N THR A 39 -18.44 0.19 -27.10
CA THR A 39 -19.32 -0.99 -27.24
C THR A 39 -18.98 -2.10 -26.24
N ILE A 40 -17.70 -2.27 -25.89
CA ILE A 40 -17.24 -3.28 -24.92
C ILE A 40 -17.29 -2.77 -23.47
N PHE A 41 -17.57 -1.49 -23.23
CA PHE A 41 -17.65 -0.93 -21.87
C PHE A 41 -18.65 -1.69 -20.99
N ALA A 42 -19.79 -2.09 -21.54
CA ALA A 42 -20.80 -2.87 -20.80
C ALA A 42 -20.27 -4.27 -20.40
N GLU A 43 -19.38 -4.86 -21.19
CA GLU A 43 -18.74 -6.14 -20.87
C GLU A 43 -17.66 -5.97 -19.79
N LEU A 44 -16.87 -4.90 -19.87
CA LEU A 44 -15.87 -4.54 -18.86
C LEU A 44 -16.52 -4.25 -17.50
N ASP A 45 -17.65 -3.56 -17.51
CA ASP A 45 -18.42 -3.24 -16.31
C ASP A 45 -19.48 -4.30 -15.96
N ALA A 46 -19.35 -5.54 -16.46
CA ALA A 46 -20.32 -6.60 -16.20
C ALA A 46 -20.60 -6.76 -14.68
N GLY A 47 -21.74 -6.20 -14.24
CA GLY A 47 -22.19 -6.20 -12.84
C GLY A 47 -21.63 -5.08 -11.95
N GLY A 48 -21.19 -3.94 -12.49
CA GLY A 48 -20.66 -2.81 -11.70
C GLY A 48 -19.28 -3.08 -11.10
N ALA A 49 -18.51 -3.96 -11.74
CA ALA A 49 -17.24 -4.46 -11.23
C ALA A 49 -16.06 -3.53 -11.54
N LEU A 50 -16.22 -2.60 -12.49
CA LEU A 50 -15.16 -1.72 -12.94
C LEU A 50 -15.10 -0.46 -12.07
N MET A 51 -13.92 -0.19 -11.53
CA MET A 51 -13.69 0.89 -10.59
C MET A 51 -12.72 1.92 -11.17
N ILE A 52 -12.95 3.19 -10.86
CA ILE A 52 -12.06 4.31 -11.09
C ILE A 52 -11.43 4.72 -9.76
N VAL A 53 -10.12 4.95 -9.78
CA VAL A 53 -9.39 5.54 -8.66
C VAL A 53 -9.08 6.99 -8.98
N GLU A 54 -9.49 7.88 -8.10
CA GLU A 54 -9.24 9.31 -8.19
C GLU A 54 -8.21 9.75 -7.15
N MET A 55 -7.31 10.64 -7.58
CA MET A 55 -6.34 11.32 -6.74
C MET A 55 -6.44 12.82 -7.00
N ARG A 56 -6.77 13.60 -5.96
CA ARG A 56 -7.01 15.06 -6.06
C ARG A 56 -8.10 15.43 -7.08
N GLY A 57 -9.15 14.59 -7.18
CA GLY A 57 -10.28 14.82 -8.09
C GLY A 57 -10.09 14.24 -9.50
N GLU A 58 -8.87 13.88 -9.88
CA GLU A 58 -8.55 13.37 -11.22
C GLU A 58 -8.48 11.84 -11.25
N PRO A 59 -9.01 11.18 -12.29
CA PRO A 59 -8.88 9.74 -12.47
C PRO A 59 -7.43 9.37 -12.82
N VAL A 60 -6.86 8.41 -12.08
CA VAL A 60 -5.44 8.01 -12.21
C VAL A 60 -5.24 6.52 -12.39
N ALA A 61 -6.26 5.71 -12.13
CA ALA A 61 -6.19 4.27 -12.33
C ALA A 61 -7.58 3.65 -12.49
N THR A 62 -7.59 2.42 -12.99
CA THR A 62 -8.75 1.53 -12.99
C THR A 62 -8.37 0.17 -12.45
N TYR A 63 -9.36 -0.56 -11.93
CA TYR A 63 -9.27 -1.98 -11.59
C TYR A 63 -10.67 -2.58 -11.63
N GLN A 64 -10.73 -3.91 -11.68
CA GLN A 64 -11.96 -4.68 -11.54
C GLN A 64 -11.91 -5.52 -10.27
N THR A 65 -13.04 -5.61 -9.56
CA THR A 65 -13.22 -6.57 -8.47
C THR A 65 -14.45 -7.43 -8.70
N ARG A 66 -14.31 -8.74 -8.48
CA ARG A 66 -15.44 -9.67 -8.54
C ARG A 66 -15.48 -10.54 -7.30
N ARG A 67 -16.67 -10.68 -6.72
CA ARG A 67 -16.92 -11.63 -5.63
C ARG A 67 -17.52 -12.90 -6.20
N TYR A 68 -16.88 -14.04 -5.98
CA TYR A 68 -17.48 -15.32 -6.37
C TYR A 68 -18.68 -15.66 -5.48
N ARG A 69 -19.53 -16.58 -5.94
CA ARG A 69 -20.79 -16.93 -5.28
C ARG A 69 -20.74 -18.36 -4.70
N HIS A 70 -21.74 -18.68 -3.86
CA HIS A 70 -21.97 -20.03 -3.31
C HIS A 70 -20.74 -20.58 -2.54
N ARG A 71 -20.23 -21.76 -2.90
CA ARG A 71 -19.07 -22.38 -2.22
C ARG A 71 -17.81 -21.52 -2.27
N LEU A 72 -17.71 -20.64 -3.27
CA LEU A 72 -16.61 -19.70 -3.44
C LEU A 72 -16.94 -18.30 -2.90
N SER A 73 -18.01 -18.14 -2.13
CA SER A 73 -18.41 -16.84 -1.55
C SER A 73 -17.36 -16.18 -0.68
N HIS A 74 -16.31 -16.91 -0.28
CA HIS A 74 -15.17 -16.42 0.49
C HIS A 74 -14.01 -15.93 -0.40
N VAL A 75 -14.05 -16.17 -1.71
CA VAL A 75 -13.01 -15.83 -2.69
C VAL A 75 -13.40 -14.57 -3.48
N ALA A 76 -12.43 -13.70 -3.73
CA ALA A 76 -12.57 -12.53 -4.58
C ALA A 76 -11.46 -12.49 -5.63
N TYR A 77 -11.77 -11.93 -6.80
CA TYR A 77 -10.84 -11.75 -7.90
C TYR A 77 -10.55 -10.26 -8.11
N ILE A 78 -9.29 -9.93 -8.38
CA ILE A 78 -8.84 -8.62 -8.84
C ILE A 78 -8.32 -8.76 -10.27
N GLY A 79 -8.78 -7.89 -11.17
CA GLY A 79 -8.29 -7.82 -12.55
C GLY A 79 -8.25 -6.39 -13.07
N GLY A 80 -7.84 -6.21 -14.33
CA GLY A 80 -7.94 -4.93 -15.03
C GLY A 80 -7.21 -3.76 -14.35
N LEU A 81 -6.20 -4.03 -13.51
CA LEU A 81 -5.46 -2.98 -12.82
C LEU A 81 -4.56 -2.24 -13.80
N VAL A 82 -4.89 -0.98 -14.10
CA VAL A 82 -4.08 -0.12 -14.95
C VAL A 82 -3.88 1.23 -14.27
N ILE A 83 -2.63 1.68 -14.22
CA ILE A 83 -2.26 3.00 -13.69
C ILE A 83 -1.92 3.92 -14.87
N SER A 84 -2.47 5.14 -14.85
CA SER A 84 -2.18 6.17 -15.85
C SER A 84 -0.68 6.44 -15.94
N ARG A 85 -0.21 6.83 -17.12
CA ARG A 85 1.22 7.05 -17.38
C ARG A 85 1.82 8.09 -16.43
N GLU A 86 1.07 9.14 -16.14
CA GLU A 86 1.42 10.29 -15.29
C GLU A 86 1.54 9.90 -13.80
N ALA A 87 0.83 8.85 -13.38
CA ALA A 87 0.79 8.37 -12.01
C ALA A 87 1.78 7.23 -11.71
N ARG A 88 2.50 6.72 -12.72
CA ARG A 88 3.51 5.65 -12.57
C ARG A 88 4.73 6.13 -11.77
N GLY A 89 5.47 5.18 -11.20
CA GLY A 89 6.71 5.46 -10.44
C GLY A 89 6.52 6.11 -9.08
N ARG A 90 5.30 6.50 -8.69
CA ARG A 90 4.99 7.22 -7.44
C ARG A 90 4.34 6.35 -6.37
N GLY A 91 4.49 5.03 -6.46
CA GLY A 91 3.88 4.08 -5.52
C GLY A 91 2.35 3.96 -5.59
N VAL A 92 1.69 4.61 -6.56
CA VAL A 92 0.22 4.63 -6.71
C VAL A 92 -0.36 3.22 -6.79
N ALA A 93 0.22 2.33 -7.61
CA ALA A 93 -0.24 0.96 -7.76
C ALA A 93 -0.29 0.18 -6.44
N LYS A 94 0.75 0.33 -5.61
CA LYS A 94 0.84 -0.32 -4.28
C LYS A 94 -0.28 0.17 -3.36
N ARG A 95 -0.57 1.48 -3.40
CA ARG A 95 -1.64 2.09 -2.61
C ARG A 95 -3.02 1.62 -3.08
N VAL A 96 -3.26 1.60 -4.39
CA VAL A 96 -4.51 1.08 -4.98
C VAL A 96 -4.75 -0.36 -4.55
N ILE A 97 -3.77 -1.25 -4.71
CA ILE A 97 -3.91 -2.65 -4.30
C ILE A 97 -4.21 -2.73 -2.80
N ARG A 98 -3.50 -1.99 -1.94
CA ARG A 98 -3.75 -1.99 -0.49
C ARG A 98 -5.19 -1.60 -0.16
N ASP A 99 -5.70 -0.54 -0.77
CA ASP A 99 -7.05 -0.03 -0.55
C ASP A 99 -8.09 -1.07 -1.02
N VAL A 100 -7.85 -1.73 -2.17
CA VAL A 100 -8.69 -2.83 -2.68
C VAL A 100 -8.68 -4.04 -1.74
N LEU A 101 -7.50 -4.47 -1.28
CA LEU A 101 -7.36 -5.60 -0.36
C LEU A 101 -8.09 -5.33 0.96
N ALA A 102 -7.98 -4.11 1.51
CA ALA A 102 -8.69 -3.72 2.72
C ALA A 102 -10.21 -3.79 2.53
N SER A 103 -10.72 -3.26 1.42
CA SER A 103 -12.15 -3.30 1.08
C SER A 103 -12.68 -4.72 0.89
N LEU A 104 -11.94 -5.58 0.16
CA LEU A 104 -12.34 -6.97 -0.05
C LEU A 104 -12.33 -7.78 1.26
N ARG A 105 -11.34 -7.56 2.14
CA ARG A 105 -11.30 -8.20 3.46
C ARG A 105 -12.47 -7.74 4.34
N ALA A 106 -12.77 -6.45 4.35
CA ALA A 106 -13.90 -5.89 5.10
C ALA A 106 -15.26 -6.46 4.62
N SER A 107 -15.38 -6.82 3.34
CA SER A 107 -16.54 -7.53 2.79
C SER A 107 -16.50 -9.06 2.97
N GLY A 108 -15.57 -9.57 3.79
CA GLY A 108 -15.49 -10.98 4.17
C GLY A 108 -14.63 -11.85 3.26
N ALA A 109 -13.83 -11.28 2.35
CA ALA A 109 -12.91 -12.05 1.53
C ALA A 109 -11.80 -12.69 2.37
N ARG A 110 -11.73 -14.03 2.31
CA ARG A 110 -10.68 -14.84 2.91
C ARG A 110 -9.71 -15.42 1.89
N ARG A 111 -9.91 -15.12 0.62
CA ARG A 111 -8.96 -15.42 -0.45
C ARG A 111 -9.14 -14.37 -1.53
N ILE A 112 -8.05 -13.78 -1.96
CA ILE A 112 -8.03 -12.80 -3.04
C ILE A 112 -7.06 -13.30 -4.09
N GLU A 113 -7.52 -13.44 -5.32
CA GLU A 113 -6.73 -13.98 -6.42
C GLU A 113 -6.74 -13.06 -7.63
N LEU A 114 -5.73 -13.24 -8.48
CA LEU A 114 -5.55 -12.54 -9.73
C LEU A 114 -4.81 -13.44 -10.71
N MET A 115 -4.91 -13.11 -11.98
CA MET A 115 -4.05 -13.66 -13.02
C MET A 115 -3.13 -12.57 -13.58
N VAL A 116 -1.92 -12.96 -13.97
CA VAL A 116 -0.92 -12.04 -14.52
C VAL A 116 -0.05 -12.74 -15.54
N ALA A 117 0.14 -12.14 -16.72
CA ALA A 117 1.01 -12.68 -17.76
C ALA A 117 2.41 -12.99 -17.21
N ALA A 118 2.95 -14.16 -17.55
CA ALA A 118 4.19 -14.68 -16.99
C ALA A 118 5.43 -13.82 -17.33
N ASP A 119 5.35 -13.05 -18.41
CA ASP A 119 6.36 -12.10 -18.87
C ASP A 119 6.20 -10.69 -18.26
N ASN A 120 5.11 -10.40 -17.52
CA ASN A 120 4.88 -9.13 -16.86
C ASN A 120 5.64 -9.03 -15.52
N THR A 121 6.97 -9.02 -15.59
CA THR A 121 7.86 -8.99 -14.42
C THR A 121 7.57 -7.83 -13.46
N ARG A 122 7.16 -6.67 -13.99
CA ARG A 122 6.80 -5.48 -13.21
C ARG A 122 5.56 -5.72 -12.35
N ALA A 123 4.48 -6.25 -12.93
CA ALA A 123 3.25 -6.55 -12.20
C ALA A 123 3.46 -7.69 -11.19
N ILE A 124 4.19 -8.74 -11.57
CA ILE A 124 4.55 -9.85 -10.67
C ILE A 124 5.29 -9.32 -9.44
N ALA A 125 6.30 -8.45 -9.62
CA ALA A 125 7.04 -7.86 -8.52
C ALA A 125 6.17 -6.98 -7.62
N LEU A 126 5.21 -6.25 -8.20
CA LEU A 126 4.22 -5.47 -7.44
C LEU A 126 3.33 -6.39 -6.60
N PHE A 127 2.74 -7.42 -7.19
CA PHE A 127 1.84 -8.34 -6.49
C PHE A 127 2.56 -9.10 -5.37
N ARG A 128 3.80 -9.55 -5.60
CA ARG A 128 4.65 -10.15 -4.53
C ARG A 128 4.87 -9.19 -3.36
N ARG A 129 5.20 -7.92 -3.64
CA ARG A 129 5.34 -6.89 -2.58
C ARG A 129 4.03 -6.59 -1.85
N CYS A 130 2.88 -6.92 -2.43
CA CYS A 130 1.56 -6.82 -1.82
C CYS A 130 1.13 -8.11 -1.11
N GLY A 131 1.98 -9.14 -1.06
CA GLY A 131 1.72 -10.40 -0.34
C GLY A 131 1.07 -11.51 -1.18
N PHE A 132 0.98 -11.36 -2.50
CA PHE A 132 0.52 -12.43 -3.38
C PHE A 132 1.66 -13.42 -3.66
N ILE A 133 1.32 -14.71 -3.66
CA ILE A 133 2.20 -15.80 -4.08
C ILE A 133 1.73 -16.39 -5.41
N ILE A 134 2.65 -16.96 -6.19
CA ILE A 134 2.29 -17.72 -7.40
C ILE A 134 1.88 -19.12 -6.95
N GLU A 135 0.68 -19.56 -7.31
CA GLU A 135 0.15 -20.89 -6.98
C GLU A 135 0.12 -21.82 -8.20
N GLY A 136 0.11 -21.26 -9.41
CA GLY A 136 0.06 -22.05 -10.63
C GLY A 136 0.49 -21.27 -11.86
N ARG A 137 0.79 -22.03 -12.92
CA ARG A 137 1.14 -21.52 -14.26
C ARG A 137 0.21 -22.16 -15.28
N LEU A 138 -0.57 -21.34 -15.97
CA LEU A 138 -1.39 -21.73 -17.10
C LEU A 138 -0.52 -21.59 -18.35
N ARG A 139 -0.24 -22.72 -19.00
CA ARG A 139 0.59 -22.76 -20.21
C ARG A 139 -0.24 -22.43 -21.44
N ASP A 140 0.33 -21.66 -22.37
CA ASP A 140 -0.30 -21.27 -23.64
C ASP A 140 -1.71 -20.70 -23.45
N TYR A 141 -1.88 -19.87 -22.41
CA TYR A 141 -3.19 -19.44 -21.94
C TYR A 141 -3.84 -18.38 -22.83
N PHE A 142 -3.04 -17.46 -23.37
CA PHE A 142 -3.53 -16.40 -24.26
C PHE A 142 -2.56 -16.13 -25.41
N SER A 143 -3.05 -15.52 -26.49
CA SER A 143 -2.25 -15.10 -27.64
C SER A 143 -2.35 -13.60 -27.85
N ARG A 144 -1.25 -12.95 -28.24
CA ARG A 144 -1.25 -11.54 -28.65
C ARG A 144 -1.32 -11.45 -30.16
N GLN A 145 -2.31 -10.75 -30.73
CA GLN A 145 -2.45 -10.68 -32.19
C GLN A 145 -1.22 -10.08 -32.87
N SER A 146 -0.56 -9.13 -32.20
CA SER A 146 0.65 -8.47 -32.67
C SER A 146 1.84 -9.41 -32.92
N THR A 147 1.91 -10.55 -32.22
CA THR A 147 3.04 -11.49 -32.33
C THR A 147 2.64 -12.87 -32.84
N GLY A 148 1.36 -13.24 -32.72
CA GLY A 148 0.87 -14.59 -33.02
C GLY A 148 1.38 -15.67 -32.06
N ALA A 149 2.17 -15.30 -31.05
CA ALA A 149 2.71 -16.22 -30.06
C ALA A 149 1.70 -16.45 -28.91
N THR A 150 1.73 -17.66 -28.37
CA THR A 150 1.05 -17.99 -27.11
C THR A 150 1.92 -17.58 -25.92
N HIS A 151 1.25 -17.18 -24.84
CA HIS A 151 1.87 -16.71 -23.62
C HIS A 151 1.24 -17.39 -22.42
N ASP A 152 2.07 -17.62 -21.41
CA ASP A 152 1.66 -18.21 -20.14
C ASP A 152 1.10 -17.16 -19.19
N GLU A 153 0.24 -17.59 -18.28
CA GLU A 153 -0.29 -16.75 -17.21
C GLU A 153 -0.05 -17.39 -15.85
N TYR A 154 0.34 -16.59 -14.86
CA TYR A 154 0.43 -17.03 -13.47
C TYR A 154 -0.89 -16.79 -12.76
N VAL A 155 -1.34 -17.80 -12.01
CA VAL A 155 -2.37 -17.64 -11.00
C VAL A 155 -1.69 -17.24 -9.71
N MET A 156 -2.04 -16.07 -9.18
CA MET A 156 -1.53 -15.58 -7.91
C MET A 156 -2.65 -15.38 -6.91
N ALA A 157 -2.37 -15.68 -5.64
CA ALA A 157 -3.35 -15.47 -4.58
C ALA A 157 -2.72 -14.98 -3.27
N MET A 158 -3.58 -14.42 -2.43
CA MET A 158 -3.29 -14.03 -1.07
C MET A 158 -4.41 -14.53 -0.15
N THR A 159 -4.03 -15.19 0.94
CA THR A 159 -4.93 -15.59 2.04
C THR A 159 -4.68 -14.70 3.28
N PRO A 160 -5.66 -14.52 4.18
CA PRO A 160 -5.53 -13.76 5.42
C PRO A 160 -4.38 -14.21 6.31
N THR A 161 -3.96 -15.47 6.19
CA THR A 161 -2.82 -16.02 6.92
C THR A 161 -1.48 -15.69 6.27
N GLY A 162 -1.43 -15.06 5.09
CA GLY A 162 -0.18 -14.72 4.40
C GLY A 162 0.72 -15.92 4.07
N ALA A 163 0.25 -17.15 4.29
CA ALA A 163 1.12 -18.31 4.47
C ALA A 163 0.46 -19.59 3.95
N PHE A 164 0.64 -19.88 2.65
CA PHE A 164 1.08 -21.24 2.33
C PHE A 164 2.59 -21.40 2.54
N ASP A 165 3.26 -20.33 2.95
CA ASP A 165 4.57 -20.38 3.58
C ASP A 165 4.38 -20.19 5.09
N ALA A 166 4.11 -21.29 5.78
CA ALA A 166 4.69 -21.43 7.10
C ALA A 166 6.21 -21.33 6.91
N SER A 167 6.75 -20.11 6.79
CA SER A 167 8.16 -19.90 7.14
C SER A 167 8.28 -20.49 8.53
N PRO A 168 9.22 -21.44 8.72
CA PRO A 168 9.12 -22.42 9.78
C PRO A 168 8.91 -21.73 11.11
N THR A 169 8.25 -22.44 12.02
CA THR A 169 8.24 -22.23 13.48
C THR A 169 9.67 -22.31 14.06
N GLN A 170 10.62 -21.65 13.41
CA GLN A 170 12.01 -21.59 13.74
C GLN A 170 12.18 -20.43 14.73
N ARG A 171 12.75 -20.77 15.87
CA ARG A 171 13.13 -19.81 16.89
C ARG A 171 14.08 -18.79 16.24
N VAL A 172 13.73 -17.52 16.35
CA VAL A 172 14.58 -16.39 15.95
C VAL A 172 15.15 -15.74 17.20
N SER A 173 16.42 -15.38 17.15
CA SER A 173 17.11 -14.59 18.18
C SER A 173 17.97 -13.51 17.51
N VAL A 174 18.56 -12.63 18.32
CA VAL A 174 19.54 -11.64 17.84
C VAL A 174 20.80 -12.28 17.23
N GLU A 175 21.08 -13.55 17.54
CA GLU A 175 22.21 -14.29 16.97
C GLU A 175 21.89 -14.84 15.57
N SER A 176 20.62 -15.14 15.30
CA SER A 176 20.19 -15.75 14.04
C SER A 176 19.54 -14.77 13.06
N ALA A 177 19.06 -13.62 13.55
CA ALA A 177 18.32 -12.65 12.75
C ALA A 177 19.25 -11.81 11.85
N PRO A 178 18.78 -11.40 10.65
CA PRO A 178 19.49 -10.41 9.84
C PRO A 178 19.74 -9.13 10.64
N HIS A 179 21.02 -8.79 10.79
CA HIS A 179 21.51 -7.62 11.52
C HIS A 179 21.87 -6.48 10.55
N TYR A 180 21.65 -5.24 11.00
CA TYR A 180 22.14 -4.04 10.32
C TYR A 180 22.46 -2.94 11.34
N ASN A 181 23.35 -2.04 10.95
CA ASN A 181 23.66 -0.82 11.71
C ASN A 181 22.94 0.39 11.13
N TRP A 182 22.62 1.35 12.01
CA TRP A 182 22.03 2.62 11.61
C TRP A 182 22.40 3.73 12.61
N GLY A 183 22.29 4.99 12.18
CA GLY A 183 22.53 6.14 13.06
C GLY A 183 23.91 6.15 13.73
N ALA A 184 23.95 6.59 15.00
CA ALA A 184 25.16 6.67 15.81
C ALA A 184 25.50 5.32 16.47
N ASN A 185 25.84 4.31 15.65
CA ASN A 185 26.15 2.95 16.08
C ASN A 185 24.99 2.23 16.78
N CYS A 186 23.76 2.46 16.32
CA CYS A 186 22.64 1.61 16.71
C CYS A 186 22.71 0.28 15.96
N ASP A 187 22.13 -0.75 16.57
CA ASP A 187 21.97 -2.08 15.98
C ASP A 187 20.49 -2.39 15.79
N GLY A 188 20.14 -3.09 14.71
CA GLY A 188 18.81 -3.61 14.45
C GLY A 188 18.84 -5.06 13.98
N TRP A 189 18.00 -5.91 14.59
CA TRP A 189 17.83 -7.31 14.25
C TRP A 189 16.39 -7.56 13.78
N ARG A 190 16.22 -7.98 12.53
CA ARG A 190 14.89 -8.24 11.94
C ARG A 190 14.35 -9.59 12.41
N LEU A 191 13.53 -9.57 13.46
CA LEU A 191 12.91 -10.77 14.03
C LEU A 191 11.74 -11.27 13.15
N VAL A 192 10.93 -10.34 12.63
CA VAL A 192 9.87 -10.62 11.65
C VAL A 192 9.89 -9.56 10.56
N GLN A 193 9.83 -9.98 9.30
CA GLN A 193 9.72 -9.10 8.15
C GLN A 193 8.77 -9.71 7.11
N SER A 194 7.49 -9.32 7.16
CA SER A 194 6.48 -9.71 6.17
C SER A 194 5.94 -8.47 5.44
N ALA A 195 4.95 -8.67 4.56
CA ALA A 195 4.29 -7.58 3.85
C ALA A 195 3.39 -6.72 4.79
N ASP A 196 2.96 -7.28 5.91
CA ASP A 196 1.97 -6.71 6.83
C ASP A 196 2.49 -6.48 8.25
N LEU A 197 3.63 -7.07 8.63
CA LEU A 197 4.21 -6.95 9.97
C LEU A 197 5.73 -6.81 9.91
N SER A 198 6.25 -5.90 10.71
CA SER A 198 7.67 -5.80 11.02
C SER A 198 7.88 -5.87 12.53
N VAL A 199 8.80 -6.71 12.98
CA VAL A 199 9.25 -6.78 14.38
C VAL A 199 10.77 -6.72 14.37
N ILE A 200 11.33 -5.67 14.97
CA ILE A 200 12.77 -5.45 15.02
C ILE A 200 13.15 -5.26 16.48
N GLN A 201 14.16 -6.00 16.94
CA GLN A 201 14.83 -5.66 18.18
C GLN A 201 15.97 -4.71 17.86
N GLU A 202 16.16 -3.68 18.68
CA GLU A 202 17.21 -2.69 18.49
C GLU A 202 18.02 -2.48 19.77
N ARG A 203 19.27 -2.09 19.59
CA ARG A 203 20.14 -1.53 20.63
C ARG A 203 20.46 -0.09 20.26
N MET A 204 20.19 0.83 21.16
CA MET A 204 20.50 2.26 20.99
C MET A 204 21.49 2.70 22.08
N PRO A 205 22.73 3.09 21.72
CA PRO A 205 23.72 3.56 22.69
C PRO A 205 23.30 4.86 23.42
N PRO A 206 23.93 5.19 24.56
CA PRO A 206 23.81 6.49 25.22
C PRO A 206 24.00 7.66 24.25
N GLY A 207 23.09 8.63 24.29
CA GLY A 207 23.14 9.84 23.47
C GLY A 207 22.76 9.65 22.01
N ALA A 208 22.49 8.41 21.55
CA ALA A 208 22.00 8.18 20.20
C ALA A 208 20.53 8.61 20.08
N GLU A 209 20.18 9.09 18.89
CA GLU A 209 18.83 9.51 18.56
C GLU A 209 18.46 9.16 17.12
N GLU A 210 17.16 9.01 16.92
CA GLU A 210 16.58 8.88 15.60
C GLU A 210 16.27 10.25 15.00
N THR A 211 16.27 10.36 13.67
CA THR A 211 15.70 11.54 12.99
C THR A 211 14.20 11.61 13.23
N ARG A 212 13.71 12.76 13.68
CA ARG A 212 12.27 13.03 13.86
C ARG A 212 11.50 12.82 12.55
N HIS A 213 10.42 12.07 12.61
CA HIS A 213 9.66 11.68 11.42
C HIS A 213 8.22 11.32 11.74
N ALA A 214 7.39 11.14 10.71
CA ALA A 214 6.04 10.62 10.83
C ALA A 214 5.82 9.46 9.84
N HIS A 215 4.90 8.57 10.19
CA HIS A 215 4.40 7.51 9.31
C HIS A 215 2.94 7.77 8.97
N TYR A 216 2.55 7.90 7.70
CA TYR A 216 1.17 8.25 7.35
C TYR A 216 0.18 7.08 7.44
N ILE A 217 0.68 5.85 7.39
CA ILE A 217 -0.11 4.63 7.33
C ILE A 217 0.26 3.69 8.47
N SER A 218 1.57 3.53 8.73
CA SER A 218 2.07 2.65 9.78
C SER A 218 1.75 3.21 11.15
N ARG A 219 1.25 2.34 12.03
CA ARG A 219 1.36 2.54 13.49
C ARG A 219 2.60 1.83 13.98
N GLN A 220 3.15 2.29 15.10
CA GLN A 220 4.29 1.64 15.73
C GLN A 220 4.03 1.39 17.21
N PHE A 221 4.65 0.36 17.76
CA PHE A 221 4.68 0.10 19.19
C PHE A 221 6.11 -0.16 19.62
N PHE A 222 6.59 0.63 20.57
CA PHE A 222 7.90 0.49 21.20
C PHE A 222 7.75 -0.23 22.53
N PHE A 223 8.62 -1.19 22.83
CA PHE A 223 8.62 -1.92 24.10
C PHE A 223 10.04 -2.13 24.60
N VAL A 224 10.36 -1.62 25.79
CA VAL A 224 11.72 -1.66 26.33
C VAL A 224 11.98 -3.02 27.01
N LEU A 225 13.01 -3.71 26.54
CA LEU A 225 13.47 -4.99 27.10
C LEU A 225 14.47 -4.79 28.23
N ASP A 226 15.35 -3.80 28.08
CA ASP A 226 16.37 -3.40 29.06
C ASP A 226 16.80 -1.95 28.84
N GLY A 227 17.27 -1.28 29.89
CA GLY A 227 17.60 0.16 29.86
C GLY A 227 16.37 1.08 29.85
N SER A 228 16.51 2.25 29.23
CA SER A 228 15.43 3.25 29.13
C SER A 228 15.44 3.98 27.80
N LEU A 229 14.25 4.33 27.30
CA LEU A 229 14.05 5.01 26.02
C LEU A 229 13.20 6.27 26.23
N SER A 230 13.56 7.36 25.55
CA SER A 230 12.80 8.61 25.56
C SER A 230 12.14 8.81 24.20
N ILE A 231 10.83 9.04 24.19
CA ILE A 231 10.05 9.24 22.96
C ILE A 231 9.35 10.60 23.04
N GLU A 232 9.72 11.51 22.14
CA GLU A 232 8.97 12.76 21.92
C GLU A 232 7.82 12.51 20.94
N MET A 233 6.62 12.91 21.31
CA MET A 233 5.48 13.03 20.41
C MET A 233 4.51 14.10 20.92
N ASN A 234 3.87 14.83 20.00
CA ASN A 234 2.91 15.90 20.33
C ASN A 234 3.45 16.95 21.32
N GLY A 235 4.76 17.22 21.33
CA GLY A 235 5.38 18.18 22.24
C GLY A 235 5.55 17.67 23.68
N ALA A 236 5.20 16.42 23.94
CA ALA A 236 5.44 15.74 25.21
C ALA A 236 6.56 14.71 25.04
N THR A 237 7.40 14.59 26.07
CA THR A 237 8.43 13.54 26.13
C THR A 237 7.96 12.44 27.09
N HIS A 238 7.91 11.22 26.58
CA HIS A 238 7.55 10.02 27.33
C HIS A 238 8.82 9.23 27.62
N SER A 239 9.09 8.96 28.90
CA SER A 239 10.20 8.10 29.31
C SER A 239 9.66 6.69 29.54
N LEU A 240 10.25 5.70 28.90
CA LEU A 240 9.94 4.28 29.06
C LEU A 240 11.11 3.58 29.72
N THR A 241 10.81 2.77 30.71
CA THR A 241 11.76 1.88 31.38
C THR A 241 11.45 0.42 31.05
N ARG A 242 12.27 -0.48 31.56
CA ARG A 242 12.14 -1.92 31.33
C ARG A 242 10.70 -2.42 31.53
N HIS A 243 10.22 -3.16 30.52
CA HIS A 243 8.87 -3.74 30.39
C HIS A 243 7.73 -2.73 30.21
N GLU A 244 8.03 -1.49 29.85
CA GLU A 244 7.04 -0.50 29.45
C GLU A 244 7.04 -0.33 27.94
N GLY A 245 5.89 0.10 27.39
CA GLY A 245 5.74 0.34 25.96
C GLY A 245 4.79 1.47 25.63
N LEU A 246 4.91 1.96 24.40
CA LEU A 246 4.15 3.11 23.91
C LEU A 246 3.79 2.91 22.44
N GLU A 247 2.51 3.11 22.10
CA GLU A 247 2.05 3.15 20.72
C GLU A 247 2.23 4.56 20.13
N ILE A 248 2.70 4.61 18.90
CA ILE A 248 2.71 5.78 18.04
C ILE A 248 1.66 5.59 16.95
N PRO A 249 0.53 6.33 17.00
CA PRO A 249 -0.49 6.28 15.95
C PRO A 249 0.03 6.85 14.62
N PRO A 250 -0.61 6.49 13.49
CA PRO A 250 -0.28 7.08 12.20
C PRO A 250 -0.43 8.61 12.20
N SER A 251 0.40 9.26 11.40
CA SER A 251 0.50 10.71 11.18
C SER A 251 0.94 11.52 12.40
N ILE A 252 1.38 10.86 13.48
CA ILE A 252 1.98 11.53 14.64
C ILE A 252 3.50 11.65 14.42
N PRO A 253 4.04 12.86 14.24
CA PRO A 253 5.48 13.05 14.20
C PRO A 253 6.09 12.73 15.57
N HIS A 254 7.15 11.95 15.59
CA HIS A 254 7.79 11.48 16.80
C HIS A 254 9.30 11.35 16.63
N GLN A 255 10.00 11.27 17.75
CA GLN A 255 11.44 11.05 17.80
C GLN A 255 11.83 10.17 18.98
N VAL A 256 12.63 9.14 18.71
CA VAL A 256 13.16 8.24 19.73
C VAL A 256 14.60 8.62 20.06
N ARG A 257 14.93 8.65 21.35
CA ARG A 257 16.27 8.96 21.86
C ARG A 257 16.64 8.06 23.03
N ASN A 258 17.93 7.80 23.23
CA ASN A 258 18.43 7.28 24.48
C ASN A 258 19.17 8.40 25.23
N THR A 259 18.49 8.99 26.22
CA THR A 259 19.03 10.07 27.06
C THR A 259 19.73 9.55 28.32
N SER A 260 19.81 8.22 28.50
CA SER A 260 20.46 7.60 29.64
C SER A 260 21.96 7.40 29.39
N ASN A 261 22.67 6.90 30.41
CA ASN A 261 24.09 6.57 30.36
C ASN A 261 24.37 5.08 30.09
N ALA A 262 23.35 4.29 29.80
CA ALA A 262 23.45 2.87 29.46
C ALA A 262 22.79 2.58 28.11
N ASP A 263 23.12 1.45 27.49
CA ASP A 263 22.45 1.00 26.28
C ASP A 263 20.95 0.76 26.53
N ALA A 264 20.12 1.14 25.58
CA ALA A 264 18.70 0.81 25.56
C ALA A 264 18.46 -0.34 24.59
N HIS A 265 17.84 -1.41 25.08
CA HIS A 265 17.40 -2.54 24.26
C HIS A 265 15.88 -2.55 24.20
N PHE A 266 15.31 -2.52 23.00
CA PHE A 266 13.86 -2.44 22.83
C PHE A 266 13.41 -3.16 21.56
N VAL A 267 12.11 -3.43 21.48
CA VAL A 267 11.46 -3.91 20.27
C VAL A 267 10.63 -2.78 19.68
N VAL A 268 10.74 -2.60 18.36
CA VAL A 268 9.82 -1.79 17.57
C VAL A 268 8.98 -2.72 16.69
N VAL A 269 7.66 -2.64 16.86
CA VAL A 269 6.67 -3.33 16.04
C VAL A 269 6.04 -2.31 15.11
N SER A 270 5.89 -2.63 13.83
CA SER A 270 5.22 -1.76 12.84
C SER A 270 4.19 -2.53 12.03
N GLN A 271 3.00 -1.95 11.89
CA GLN A 271 1.91 -2.53 11.10
C GLN A 271 1.17 -1.45 10.27
N PRO A 272 1.24 -1.52 8.92
CA PRO A 272 2.17 -2.34 8.12
C PRO A 272 3.64 -1.90 8.35
N PRO A 273 4.65 -2.57 7.76
CA PRO A 273 6.03 -2.09 7.85
C PRO A 273 6.19 -0.64 7.37
N GLY A 274 6.91 0.19 8.14
CA GLY A 274 7.06 1.64 7.89
C GLY A 274 7.99 2.04 6.73
N GLN A 275 8.63 1.09 6.04
CA GLN A 275 9.53 1.38 4.91
C GLN A 275 8.78 2.01 3.73
N GLY A 276 9.21 3.21 3.33
CA GLY A 276 8.59 4.00 2.27
C GLY A 276 7.30 4.73 2.69
N ASP A 277 7.00 4.77 3.98
CA ASP A 277 5.89 5.54 4.59
C ASP A 277 6.40 6.67 5.50
N ARG A 278 7.73 6.89 5.53
CA ARG A 278 8.41 7.86 6.39
C ARG A 278 8.54 9.21 5.70
N ASP A 279 8.16 10.27 6.39
CA ASP A 279 8.44 11.66 6.00
C ASP A 279 9.28 12.38 7.07
N GLN A 280 10.27 13.15 6.63
CA GLN A 280 11.09 13.98 7.51
C GLN A 280 10.32 15.28 7.71
N GLY A 281 9.64 15.42 8.85
CA GLY A 281 8.59 16.41 9.08
C GLY A 281 9.04 17.89 9.05
N GLU A 282 9.40 18.41 7.88
CA GLU A 282 9.36 19.84 7.57
C GLU A 282 7.94 20.24 7.16
N MET A 283 7.05 20.38 8.14
CA MET A 283 5.88 21.22 7.94
C MET A 283 6.32 22.67 8.15
N THR A 284 6.72 23.36 7.07
CA THR A 284 6.70 24.82 7.06
C THR A 284 5.32 25.28 7.48
N SER A 285 5.25 26.08 8.54
CA SER A 285 4.04 26.70 9.03
C SER A 285 3.29 27.37 7.86
N LEU A 286 2.18 26.77 7.44
CA LEU A 286 1.22 27.47 6.60
C LEU A 286 0.64 28.59 7.45
N SER A 287 1.10 29.81 7.15
CA SER A 287 0.53 31.06 7.66
C SER A 287 -0.98 31.01 7.51
N THR A 288 -1.70 30.91 8.62
CA THR A 288 -3.13 31.09 8.69
C THR A 288 -3.43 32.56 8.38
N ARG A 289 -3.69 32.88 7.11
CA ARG A 289 -4.49 34.04 6.78
C ARG A 289 -5.94 33.75 7.20
N PRO A 290 -6.59 34.61 8.00
CA PRO A 290 -8.00 34.40 8.33
C PRO A 290 -8.84 34.49 7.06
N LEU A 291 -9.70 33.49 6.83
CA LEU A 291 -10.83 33.63 5.94
C LEU A 291 -11.77 34.67 6.55
N VAL A 292 -11.87 35.83 5.91
CA VAL A 292 -13.00 36.74 6.12
C VAL A 292 -14.21 36.07 5.47
N PRO A 293 -15.34 35.86 6.18
CA PRO A 293 -16.54 35.35 5.54
C PRO A 293 -17.16 36.47 4.69
N GLU A 294 -17.33 36.21 3.39
CA GLU A 294 -18.19 37.06 2.56
C GLU A 294 -19.65 36.86 2.98
N SER A 295 -20.28 37.95 3.43
CA SER A 295 -21.70 38.02 3.72
C SER A 295 -22.49 38.06 2.40
N PRO A 296 -23.59 37.31 2.26
CA PRO A 296 -24.52 37.49 1.16
C PRO A 296 -25.55 38.59 1.48
N ASP A 297 -25.87 39.38 0.46
CA ASP A 297 -27.01 40.30 0.32
C ASP A 297 -27.08 41.58 1.18
N SER A 298 -26.96 42.72 0.50
CA SER A 298 -28.02 43.73 0.54
C SER A 298 -28.04 44.55 -0.75
N LEU A 299 -29.19 44.47 -1.41
CA LEU A 299 -29.63 45.25 -2.56
C LEU A 299 -29.56 46.76 -2.31
N ASP A 300 -29.21 47.47 -3.39
CA ASP A 300 -29.87 48.66 -3.94
C ASP A 300 -30.92 49.37 -3.06
N GLU A 301 -30.70 50.64 -2.71
CA GLU A 301 -31.55 51.76 -3.14
C GLU A 301 -31.16 53.11 -2.47
N ARG A 302 -31.00 54.13 -3.33
CA ARG A 302 -31.28 55.57 -3.14
C ARG A 302 -30.18 56.53 -2.61
N THR A 303 -30.08 57.59 -3.43
CA THR A 303 -29.55 58.97 -3.28
C THR A 303 -28.04 59.18 -3.32
#